data_AF-A0A7W5N3B4-F1
#
_entry.id   AF-A0A7W5N3B4-F1
#
_cell.length_a   1.000
_cell.length_b   1.000
_cell.length_c   1.000
_cell.angle_alpha   90.00
_cell.angle_beta   90.00
_cell.angle_gamma   90.00
#
_symmetry.space_group_name_H-M   'P 1'
#
loop_
_entity.id
_entity.type
_entity.pdbx_description
1 polymer ?
#
loop_
_entity_poly.entity_id
_entity_poly.type
_entity_poly.pdbx_seq_one_letter_code
_entity_poly.pdbx_strand_id
1 'polypeptide(L)'
;MIDIKTLTLLPQDAFLQASTLEIKAWWRYHRLALRFLPYDAELSIRIGELGVACERRLEALRCAAESLELGACVVLPVAQNEPEPDRANRHGFFVVDEAMADQLLQEAMTLAEEAHHFARRLLAVNGTPELERPLLEYARQKQVECIILMESQTEQQKRARSSRALHQGPV
;
A
#
# COMPACT_ATOMS: atom_id res chain seq x y z
N MET A 1 2.45 -32.27 17.03
CA MET A 1 2.71 -31.32 18.13
C MET A 1 3.50 -30.17 17.51
N ILE A 2 2.84 -29.05 17.18
CA ILE A 2 3.50 -27.89 16.57
C ILE A 2 4.26 -27.19 17.70
N ASP A 3 5.58 -27.11 17.56
CA ASP A 3 6.44 -26.46 18.55
C ASP A 3 6.13 -24.96 18.57
N ILE A 4 5.60 -24.46 19.67
CA ILE A 4 5.23 -23.04 19.82
C ILE A 4 6.49 -22.15 19.81
N LYS A 5 7.68 -22.71 20.08
CA LYS A 5 8.95 -21.97 20.02
C LYS A 5 9.42 -21.67 18.59
N THR A 6 8.89 -22.34 17.56
CA THR A 6 9.29 -22.11 16.15
C THR A 6 8.42 -21.12 15.40
N LEU A 7 7.39 -20.53 16.04
CA LEU A 7 6.51 -19.54 15.41
C LEU A 7 6.85 -18.09 15.75
N THR A 8 7.95 -17.83 16.46
CA THR A 8 8.36 -16.45 16.77
C THR A 8 9.20 -15.91 15.63
N LEU A 9 8.73 -14.84 14.98
CA LEU A 9 9.52 -14.17 13.94
C LEU A 9 10.62 -13.34 14.60
N LEU A 10 11.85 -13.44 14.09
CA LEU A 10 12.94 -12.62 14.57
C LEU A 10 12.70 -11.13 14.21
N PRO A 11 13.05 -10.18 15.08
CA PRO A 11 12.95 -8.74 14.80
C PRO A 11 13.56 -8.32 13.46
N GLN A 12 14.71 -8.89 13.10
CA GLN A 12 15.41 -8.60 11.85
C GLN A 12 14.54 -8.95 10.63
N ASP A 13 13.92 -10.14 10.66
CA ASP A 13 13.05 -10.60 9.58
C ASP A 13 11.77 -9.76 9.51
N ALA A 14 11.22 -9.37 10.67
CA ALA A 14 10.05 -8.51 10.74
C ALA A 14 10.31 -7.14 10.08
N PHE A 15 11.42 -6.50 10.41
CA PHE A 15 11.81 -5.21 9.82
C PHE A 15 12.07 -5.32 8.33
N LEU A 16 12.85 -6.31 7.90
CA LEU A 16 13.19 -6.51 6.49
C LEU A 16 11.93 -6.73 5.64
N GLN A 17 11.02 -7.57 6.10
CA GLN A 17 9.78 -7.87 5.36
C GLN A 17 8.84 -6.67 5.35
N ALA A 18 8.65 -5.99 6.49
CA ALA A 18 7.80 -4.79 6.57
C ALA A 18 8.33 -3.67 5.68
N SER A 19 9.63 -3.37 5.73
CA SER A 19 10.23 -2.31 4.90
C SER A 19 10.16 -2.64 3.41
N THR A 20 10.36 -3.91 3.04
CA THR A 20 10.24 -4.34 1.64
C THR A 20 8.83 -4.15 1.11
N LEU A 21 7.81 -4.47 1.90
CA LEU A 21 6.41 -4.24 1.52
C LEU A 21 6.07 -2.76 1.42
N GLU A 22 6.58 -1.93 2.33
CA GLU A 22 6.37 -0.49 2.25
C GLU A 22 7.02 0.15 1.03
N ILE A 23 8.22 -0.27 0.65
CA ILE A 23 8.86 0.22 -0.58
C ILE A 23 8.04 -0.15 -1.82
N LYS A 24 7.52 -1.38 -1.88
CA LYS A 24 6.63 -1.80 -2.97
C LYS A 24 5.35 -0.97 -3.02
N ALA A 25 4.73 -0.73 -1.86
CA ALA A 25 3.54 0.10 -1.75
C ALA A 25 3.83 1.56 -2.15
N TRP A 26 4.97 2.12 -1.71
CA TRP A 26 5.44 3.45 -2.08
C TRP A 26 5.54 3.61 -3.60
N TRP A 27 6.29 2.74 -4.27
CA TRP A 27 6.42 2.76 -5.73
C TRP A 27 5.07 2.64 -6.43
N ARG A 28 4.21 1.73 -5.94
CA ARG A 28 2.87 1.54 -6.48
C ARG A 28 2.05 2.81 -6.40
N TYR A 29 1.99 3.47 -5.24
CA TYR A 29 1.18 4.69 -5.08
C TYR A 29 1.74 5.87 -5.85
N HIS A 30 3.06 6.04 -5.90
CA HIS A 30 3.69 7.06 -6.75
C HIS A 30 3.33 6.86 -8.23
N ARG A 31 3.48 5.63 -8.73
CA ARG A 31 3.10 5.33 -10.11
C ARG A 31 1.61 5.54 -10.32
N LEU A 32 0.77 4.99 -9.44
CA LEU A 32 -0.68 5.06 -9.58
C LEU A 32 -1.18 6.52 -9.58
N ALA A 33 -0.67 7.36 -8.68
CA ALA A 33 -0.96 8.79 -8.67
C ALA A 33 -0.66 9.45 -10.02
N LEU A 34 0.51 9.17 -10.61
CA LEU A 34 0.88 9.69 -11.94
C LEU A 34 -0.06 9.21 -13.05
N ARG A 35 -0.47 7.94 -13.01
CA ARG A 35 -1.39 7.37 -14.01
C ARG A 35 -2.77 8.00 -13.97
N PHE A 36 -3.24 8.38 -12.77
CA PHE A 36 -4.54 9.03 -12.56
C PHE A 36 -4.54 10.54 -12.83
N LEU A 37 -3.37 11.18 -12.93
CA LEU A 37 -3.26 12.63 -13.07
C LEU A 37 -4.13 13.25 -14.19
N PRO A 38 -4.18 12.72 -15.43
CA PRO A 38 -5.03 13.28 -16.49
C PRO A 38 -6.50 12.84 -16.41
N TYR A 39 -6.82 11.85 -15.57
CA TYR A 39 -8.14 11.24 -15.47
C TYR A 39 -8.95 11.84 -14.32
N ASP A 40 -8.36 11.87 -13.13
CA ASP A 40 -8.97 12.38 -11.90
C ASP A 40 -7.87 12.94 -10.98
N ALA A 41 -7.71 14.27 -10.99
CA ALA A 41 -6.67 14.95 -10.23
C ALA A 41 -6.87 14.82 -8.71
N GLU A 42 -8.11 14.77 -8.23
CA GLU A 42 -8.40 14.63 -6.80
C GLU A 42 -8.00 13.23 -6.32
N LEU A 43 -8.36 12.20 -7.08
CA LEU A 43 -7.96 10.83 -6.80
C LEU A 43 -6.44 10.66 -6.91
N SER A 44 -5.80 11.29 -7.90
CA SER A 44 -4.34 11.32 -8.04
C SER A 44 -3.66 11.88 -6.79
N ILE A 45 -4.15 13.01 -6.25
CA ILE A 45 -3.63 13.61 -5.01
C ILE A 45 -3.81 12.65 -3.84
N ARG A 46 -5.01 12.09 -3.65
CA ARG A 46 -5.31 11.18 -2.54
C ARG A 46 -4.44 9.92 -2.57
N ILE A 47 -4.19 9.36 -3.76
CA ILE A 47 -3.27 8.22 -3.93
C ILE A 47 -1.83 8.65 -3.63
N GLY A 48 -1.43 9.85 -4.05
CA GLY A 48 -0.12 10.43 -3.72
C GLY A 48 0.10 10.55 -2.21
N GLU A 49 -0.92 10.92 -1.45
CA GLU A 49 -0.87 10.96 0.02
C GLU A 49 -0.64 9.58 0.65
N LEU A 50 -1.12 8.50 0.03
CA LEU A 50 -0.78 7.13 0.46
C LEU A 50 0.71 6.83 0.27
N GLY A 51 1.31 7.34 -0.81
CA GLY A 51 2.76 7.28 -1.03
C GLY A 51 3.54 7.97 0.08
N VAL A 52 3.16 9.21 0.43
CA VAL A 52 3.76 9.94 1.57
C VAL A 52 3.56 9.20 2.89
N ALA A 53 2.41 8.54 3.08
CA ALA A 53 2.17 7.71 4.26
C ALA A 53 3.11 6.50 4.33
N CYS A 54 3.49 5.89 3.19
CA CYS A 54 4.51 4.84 3.15
C CYS A 54 5.88 5.36 3.64
N GLU A 55 6.29 6.56 3.24
CA GLU A 55 7.55 7.16 3.69
C GLU A 55 7.57 7.35 5.22
N ARG A 56 6.48 7.86 5.78
CA ARG A 56 6.33 8.01 7.23
C ARG A 56 6.38 6.67 7.96
N ARG A 57 5.83 5.61 7.37
CA ARG A 57 5.90 4.25 7.92
C ARG A 57 7.30 3.68 7.87
N LEU A 58 8.02 3.86 6.76
CA LEU A 58 9.41 3.45 6.63
C LEU A 58 10.29 4.12 7.66
N GLU A 59 10.10 5.42 7.87
CA GLU A 59 10.82 6.16 8.89
C GLU A 59 10.49 5.67 10.31
N ALA A 60 9.21 5.42 10.60
CA ALA A 60 8.81 4.84 11.90
C ALA A 60 9.41 3.45 12.13
N LEU A 61 9.46 2.60 11.10
CA LEU A 61 10.13 1.29 11.14
C LEU A 61 11.64 1.44 11.37
N ARG A 62 12.29 2.40 10.70
CA ARG A 62 13.70 2.72 10.90
C ARG A 62 13.98 3.14 12.34
N CYS A 63 13.21 4.09 12.88
CA CYS A 63 13.37 4.53 14.27
C CYS A 63 13.16 3.40 15.28
N ALA A 64 12.16 2.53 15.05
CA ALA A 64 11.93 1.36 15.90
C ALA A 64 13.10 0.38 15.82
N ALA A 65 13.64 0.13 14.63
CA ALA A 65 14.79 -0.74 14.44
C ALA A 65 16.06 -0.17 15.07
N GLU A 66 16.31 1.13 14.95
CA GLU A 66 17.45 1.82 15.56
C GLU A 66 17.43 1.72 17.09
N SER A 67 16.26 1.79 17.71
CA SER A 67 16.12 1.61 19.16
C SER A 67 16.54 0.22 19.66
N LEU A 68 16.64 -0.75 18.76
CA LEU A 68 17.08 -2.12 19.01
C LEU A 68 18.45 -2.42 18.40
N GLU A 69 19.17 -1.40 17.90
CA GLU A 69 20.43 -1.54 17.16
C GLU A 69 20.31 -2.39 15.87
N LEU A 70 19.10 -2.46 15.30
CA LEU A 70 18.76 -3.23 14.09
C LEU A 70 18.48 -2.33 12.88
N GLY A 71 18.94 -1.08 12.88
CA GLY A 71 18.68 -0.13 11.78
C GLY A 71 19.08 -0.64 10.39
N ALA A 72 20.13 -1.48 10.31
CA ALA A 72 20.58 -2.11 9.07
C ALA A 72 19.58 -3.14 8.47
N CYS A 73 18.59 -3.59 9.25
CA CYS A 73 17.56 -4.51 8.80
C CYS A 73 16.38 -3.82 8.10
N VAL A 74 16.33 -2.48 8.10
CA VAL A 74 15.30 -1.71 7.40
C VAL A 74 15.84 -1.30 6.03
N VAL A 75 15.16 -1.75 4.98
CA VAL A 75 15.45 -1.33 3.62
C VAL A 75 14.85 0.05 3.39
N LEU A 76 15.62 0.95 2.78
CA LEU A 76 15.15 2.27 2.36
C LEU A 76 14.92 2.29 0.84
N PRO A 77 14.00 3.14 0.35
CA PRO A 77 13.79 3.28 -1.08
C PRO A 77 15.08 3.82 -1.72
N VAL A 78 15.62 3.08 -2.69
CA VAL A 78 16.72 3.56 -3.53
C VAL A 78 16.11 3.96 -4.87
N ALA A 79 16.36 5.20 -5.31
CA ALA A 79 15.79 5.76 -6.54
C ALA A 79 16.07 4.93 -7.81
N GLN A 80 17.02 4.00 -7.76
CA GLN A 80 17.47 3.17 -8.90
C GLN A 80 16.74 1.82 -9.00
N ASN A 81 15.91 1.46 -8.02
CA ASN A 81 15.23 0.16 -7.95
C ASN A 81 13.72 0.31 -8.14
N GLU A 82 13.27 1.08 -9.14
CA GLU A 82 11.86 0.99 -9.55
C GLU A 82 11.60 -0.47 -9.97
N PRO A 83 10.60 -1.16 -9.39
CA PRO A 83 10.22 -2.48 -9.88
C PRO A 83 9.90 -2.36 -11.37
N GLU A 84 10.44 -3.26 -12.20
CA GLU A 84 10.21 -3.21 -13.65
C GLU A 84 8.71 -3.02 -13.94
N PRO A 85 8.35 -2.12 -14.88
CA PRO A 85 6.97 -2.01 -15.30
C PRO A 85 6.45 -3.38 -15.69
N ASP A 86 5.27 -3.74 -15.20
CA ASP A 86 4.62 -4.97 -15.61
C ASP A 86 4.52 -5.00 -17.14
N ARG A 87 5.33 -5.87 -17.76
CA ARG A 87 5.48 -5.98 -19.22
C ARG A 87 4.17 -6.39 -19.90
N ALA A 88 3.17 -6.77 -19.11
CA ALA A 88 1.82 -7.11 -19.56
C ALA A 88 0.96 -5.89 -19.96
N ASN A 89 1.32 -4.67 -19.56
CA ASN A 89 0.50 -3.49 -19.88
C ASN A 89 0.82 -2.95 -21.29
N ARG A 90 0.17 -3.55 -22.30
CA ARG A 90 0.12 -3.00 -23.69
C ARG A 90 -0.73 -1.74 -23.81
N HIS A 91 -1.43 -1.35 -22.74
CA HIS A 91 -2.23 -0.13 -22.65
C HIS A 91 -1.36 1.02 -22.13
N GLY A 92 -1.61 2.24 -22.60
CA GLY A 92 -0.82 3.43 -22.27
C GLY A 92 -0.63 3.63 -20.76
N PHE A 93 0.39 4.42 -20.39
CA PHE A 93 0.72 4.68 -18.99
C PHE A 93 -0.47 5.27 -18.23
N PHE A 94 -1.15 6.25 -18.82
CA PHE A 94 -2.26 6.97 -18.19
C PHE A 94 -3.59 6.21 -18.24
N VAL A 95 -4.44 6.48 -17.24
CA VAL A 95 -5.82 6.02 -17.23
C VAL A 95 -6.61 6.77 -18.31
N VAL A 96 -7.28 6.02 -19.19
CA VAL A 96 -8.05 6.58 -20.32
C VAL A 96 -9.54 6.31 -20.25
N ASP A 97 -9.96 5.35 -19.42
CA ASP A 97 -11.37 4.99 -19.25
C ASP A 97 -11.68 4.47 -17.83
N GLU A 98 -12.97 4.37 -17.54
CA GLU A 98 -13.50 3.93 -16.24
C GLU A 98 -13.11 2.50 -15.88
N ALA A 99 -13.06 1.59 -16.85
CA ALA A 99 -12.76 0.18 -16.60
C ALA A 99 -11.31 0.01 -16.15
N MET A 100 -10.39 0.74 -16.78
CA MET A 100 -8.99 0.81 -16.40
C MET A 100 -8.83 1.43 -15.00
N ALA A 101 -9.57 2.50 -14.70
CA ALA A 101 -9.55 3.10 -13.36
C ALA A 101 -9.98 2.11 -12.27
N ASP A 102 -11.11 1.42 -12.48
CA ASP A 102 -11.65 0.45 -11.54
C ASP A 102 -10.71 -0.75 -11.34
N GLN A 103 -10.12 -1.26 -12.43
CA GLN A 103 -9.17 -2.38 -12.36
C GLN A 103 -7.94 -2.01 -11.53
N LEU A 104 -7.36 -0.84 -11.75
CA LEU A 104 -6.16 -0.41 -11.03
C LEU A 104 -6.43 -0.14 -9.54
N LEU A 105 -7.59 0.42 -9.20
CA LEU A 105 -8.00 0.60 -7.80
C LEU A 105 -8.27 -0.75 -7.12
N GLN A 106 -8.89 -1.71 -7.82
CA GLN A 106 -9.13 -3.04 -7.30
C GLN A 106 -7.82 -3.80 -7.05
N GLU A 107 -6.85 -3.69 -7.96
CA GLU A 107 -5.52 -4.29 -7.78
C GLU A 107 -4.80 -3.67 -6.58
N ALA A 108 -4.80 -2.34 -6.48
CA ALA A 108 -4.21 -1.63 -5.35
C ALA A 108 -4.85 -2.05 -4.02
N MET A 109 -6.18 -2.21 -4.00
CA MET A 109 -6.92 -2.71 -2.84
C MET A 109 -6.46 -4.09 -2.41
N THR A 110 -6.51 -5.07 -3.32
CA THR A 110 -6.16 -6.46 -3.01
C THR A 110 -4.77 -6.54 -2.39
N LEU A 111 -3.81 -5.81 -2.94
CA LEU A 111 -2.44 -5.78 -2.41
C LEU A 111 -2.34 -5.04 -1.07
N ALA A 112 -3.18 -4.03 -0.82
CA ALA A 112 -3.25 -3.35 0.48
C ALA A 112 -3.85 -4.27 1.57
N GLU A 113 -4.88 -5.03 1.23
CA GLU A 113 -5.49 -6.04 2.12
C GLU A 113 -4.48 -7.14 2.47
N GLU A 114 -3.75 -7.66 1.48
CA GLU A 114 -2.66 -8.63 1.70
C GLU A 114 -1.59 -8.06 2.64
N ALA A 115 -1.19 -6.80 2.44
CA ALA A 115 -0.23 -6.12 3.30
C ALA A 115 -0.76 -5.90 4.73
N HIS A 116 -2.05 -5.59 4.88
CA HIS A 116 -2.71 -5.47 6.18
C HIS A 116 -2.78 -6.83 6.91
N HIS A 117 -3.17 -7.89 6.21
CA HIS A 117 -3.15 -9.24 6.76
C HIS A 117 -1.75 -9.65 7.20
N PHE A 118 -0.74 -9.34 6.38
CA PHE A 118 0.65 -9.56 6.73
C PHE A 118 1.06 -8.77 7.99
N ALA A 119 0.74 -7.48 8.08
CA ALA A 119 1.03 -6.65 9.25
C ALA A 119 0.39 -7.20 10.54
N ARG A 120 -0.85 -7.70 10.45
CA ARG A 120 -1.52 -8.36 11.58
C ARG A 120 -0.85 -9.67 11.98
N ARG A 121 -0.38 -10.45 11.00
CA ARG A 121 0.39 -11.66 11.29
C ARG A 121 1.72 -11.32 11.98
N LEU A 122 2.44 -10.31 11.50
CA LEU A 122 3.68 -9.84 12.14
C LEU A 122 3.48 -9.52 13.61
N LEU A 123 2.42 -8.77 13.94
CA LEU A 123 2.07 -8.47 15.32
C LEU A 123 1.74 -9.75 16.12
N ALA A 124 0.95 -10.66 15.55
CA ALA A 124 0.52 -11.88 16.25
C ALA A 124 1.66 -12.86 16.57
N VAL A 125 2.72 -12.85 15.77
CA VAL A 125 3.90 -13.73 15.94
C VAL A 125 5.09 -13.02 16.57
N ASN A 126 4.90 -11.76 16.99
CA ASN A 126 5.94 -10.95 17.61
C ASN A 126 6.30 -11.51 18.99
N GLY A 127 7.58 -11.86 19.18
CA GLY A 127 8.12 -12.27 20.48
C GLY A 127 8.86 -11.17 21.22
N THR A 128 8.95 -9.96 20.65
CA THR A 128 9.77 -8.86 21.17
C THR A 128 8.85 -7.76 21.72
N PRO A 129 8.73 -7.60 23.05
CA PRO A 129 7.81 -6.64 23.67
C PRO A 129 7.99 -5.20 23.19
N GLU A 130 9.23 -4.79 22.90
CA GLU A 130 9.60 -3.47 22.40
C GLU A 130 8.99 -3.17 21.02
N LEU A 131 8.67 -4.22 20.25
CA LEU A 131 8.04 -4.11 18.92
C LEU A 131 6.53 -4.12 18.94
N GLU A 132 5.90 -4.45 20.07
CA GLU A 132 4.45 -4.61 20.16
C GLU A 132 3.71 -3.33 19.71
N ARG A 133 4.12 -2.19 20.28
CA ARG A 133 3.51 -0.89 19.96
C ARG A 133 3.82 -0.43 18.53
N PRO A 134 5.07 -0.46 18.03
CA PRO A 134 5.37 -0.18 16.63
C PRO A 134 4.58 -1.05 15.64
N LEU A 135 4.50 -2.36 15.85
CA LEU A 135 3.79 -3.28 14.96
C LEU A 135 2.27 -3.11 15.02
N LEU A 136 1.72 -2.78 16.19
CA LEU A 136 0.30 -2.45 16.34
C LEU A 136 -0.06 -1.19 15.54
N GLU A 137 0.75 -0.14 15.66
CA GLU A 137 0.53 1.10 14.92
C GLU A 137 0.68 0.87 13.41
N TYR A 138 1.69 0.10 13.00
CA TYR A 138 1.87 -0.31 11.61
C TYR A 138 0.64 -1.05 11.05
N ALA A 139 0.10 -2.03 11.78
CA ALA A 139 -1.10 -2.77 11.37
C ALA A 139 -2.35 -1.86 11.29
N ARG A 140 -2.49 -0.91 12.22
CA ARG A 140 -3.57 0.09 12.22
C ARG A 140 -3.47 1.00 11.00
N GLN A 141 -2.28 1.48 10.67
CA GLN A 141 -2.08 2.34 9.50
C GLN A 141 -2.33 1.59 8.19
N LYS A 142 -1.99 0.30 8.10
CA LYS A 142 -2.37 -0.55 6.96
C LYS A 142 -3.87 -0.73 6.81
N GLN A 143 -4.62 -0.76 7.91
CA GLN A 143 -6.08 -0.77 7.86
C GLN A 143 -6.63 0.53 7.28
N VAL A 144 -6.08 1.68 7.70
CA VAL A 144 -6.46 3.00 7.18
C VAL A 144 -6.19 3.09 5.67
N GLU A 145 -5.07 2.56 5.20
CA GLU A 145 -4.74 2.45 3.77
C GLU A 145 -5.81 1.69 2.99
N CYS A 146 -6.30 0.55 3.50
CA CYS A 146 -7.39 -0.20 2.87
C CYS A 146 -8.69 0.62 2.81
N ILE A 147 -9.04 1.32 3.90
CA ILE A 147 -10.25 2.17 3.97
C ILE A 147 -10.20 3.27 2.91
N ILE A 148 -9.07 3.97 2.79
CA ILE A 148 -8.91 5.06 1.82
C ILE A 148 -9.07 4.55 0.38
N LEU A 149 -8.48 3.40 0.06
CA LEU A 149 -8.64 2.79 -1.27
C LEU A 149 -10.10 2.38 -1.52
N MET A 150 -10.82 1.91 -0.50
CA MET A 150 -12.22 1.47 -0.60
C MET A 150 -13.15 2.65 -0.89
N GLU A 151 -12.94 3.73 -0.16
CA GLU A 151 -13.67 4.98 -0.36
C GLU A 151 -13.39 5.54 -1.75
N SER A 152 -12.13 5.52 -2.18
CA SER A 152 -11.72 5.98 -3.51
C SER A 152 -12.37 5.17 -4.63
N GLN A 153 -12.41 3.83 -4.51
CA GLN A 153 -13.09 2.97 -5.48
C GLN A 153 -14.60 3.21 -5.50
N THR A 154 -15.21 3.36 -4.32
CA THR A 154 -16.65 3.62 -4.21
C THR A 154 -17.04 4.96 -4.85
N GLU A 155 -16.23 6.00 -4.63
CA GLU A 155 -16.44 7.32 -5.23
C GLU A 155 -16.27 7.28 -6.74
N GLN A 156 -15.25 6.59 -7.23
CA GLN A 156 -15.01 6.42 -8.66
C GLN A 156 -16.19 5.72 -9.36
N GLN A 157 -16.72 4.65 -8.77
CA GLN A 157 -17.90 3.95 -9.30
C GLN A 157 -19.16 4.83 -9.29
N LYS A 158 -19.32 5.71 -8.28
CA LYS A 158 -20.44 6.67 -8.23
C LYS A 158 -20.32 7.73 -9.34
N ARG A 159 -19.10 8.23 -9.61
CA ARG A 159 -18.82 9.18 -10.70
C ARG A 159 -19.13 8.55 -12.06
N ALA A 160 -18.64 7.32 -12.30
CA ALA A 160 -18.91 6.56 -13.51
C ALA A 160 -20.42 6.36 -13.78
N ARG A 161 -21.18 5.97 -12.75
CA ARG A 161 -22.65 5.79 -12.86
C ARG A 161 -23.36 7.10 -13.19
N SER A 162 -22.95 8.20 -12.57
CA SER A 162 -23.52 9.54 -12.83
C SER A 162 -23.23 10.01 -14.26
N SER A 163 -22.01 9.77 -14.76
CA SER A 163 -21.62 10.09 -16.14
C SER A 163 -22.48 9.34 -17.16
N ARG A 164 -22.70 8.03 -16.94
CA ARG A 164 -23.54 7.20 -17.83
C ARG A 164 -25.01 7.63 -17.84
N ALA A 165 -25.56 8.04 -16.69
CA ALA A 165 -26.94 8.51 -16.60
C ALA A 165 -27.18 9.82 -17.39
N LEU A 166 -26.17 10.69 -17.49
CA LEU A 166 -26.24 11.94 -18.27
C LEU A 166 -26.18 11.71 -19.80
N HIS A 167 -25.52 10.64 -20.25
CA HIS A 167 -25.41 10.31 -21.68
C HIS A 167 -26.60 9.50 -22.22
N GLN A 168 -27.57 9.15 -21.37
CA GLN A 168 -28.80 8.41 -21.72
C GLN A 168 -30.07 9.29 -21.59
N GLY A 169 -29.97 10.59 -21.91
CA GLY A 169 -31.12 11.51 -21.94
C GLY A 169 -32.25 11.05 -22.90
N PRO A 170 -33.51 11.44 -22.64
CA PRO A 170 -34.70 10.73 -23.11
C PRO A 170 -34.85 10.79 -24.64
N VAL A 171 -35.25 9.66 -25.21
CA VAL A 171 -35.67 9.48 -26.62
C VAL A 171 -36.88 10.33 -26.93
#